data_AF-A0A958D6W7-F1
#
_entry.id   AF-A0A958D6W7-F1
#
_cell.length_a   1.000
_cell.length_b   1.000
_cell.length_c   1.000
_cell.angle_alpha   90.00
_cell.angle_beta   90.00
_cell.angle_gamma   90.00
#
_symmetry.space_group_name_H-M   'P 1'
#
loop_
_entity.id
_entity.type
_entity.pdbx_description
1 polymer ?
#
loop_
_entity_poly.entity_id
_entity_poly.type
_entity_poly.pdbx_seq_one_letter_code
_entity_poly.pdbx_strand_id
1 'polypeptide(L)'
;MTRPTRPPHIIWLVILAALLLSTSVACSLGQMLVGEPTATPLPPAPPPAPTWTPSPVGQLSPAQIATLTVEAAVNLPTFTPTATPVETATPTPTFTPPIPPTVTPTATPAPYIVVVAPVVNVRQGPSVAYPIIGQVHQDEEYTLVGRNDAQSWWQICCVDGYQVWITSQLTAPGGPVDGVPIAVAPELPPTPFPTNTPIPADTPTPPGPSWRFWVSEGPEQWMTTNPWLTIWVKAYVGAYPDPVAVSGYRMVVLRNGVDVSKPDLTTYPFQWSAPFLADDPDAFGNRRQYNLKYEYLPDAGDAEWTIYLVDGSGNPVSQEAKFTTHTGEPDNEIYISWIDVQG
;
A
#
# COMPACT_ATOMS: atom_id res chain seq x y z
N MET A 1 25.24 -62.25 74.54
CA MET A 1 25.09 -62.34 73.08
C MET A 1 23.62 -62.63 72.77
N THR A 2 22.84 -61.59 72.48
CA THR A 2 21.40 -61.69 72.15
C THR A 2 21.25 -61.62 70.62
N ARG A 3 20.64 -62.66 70.05
CA ARG A 3 20.43 -62.78 68.60
C ARG A 3 19.19 -61.96 68.21
N PRO A 4 19.24 -61.08 67.20
CA PRO A 4 18.08 -60.29 66.81
C PRO A 4 17.08 -61.17 66.05
N THR A 5 15.82 -61.15 66.50
CA THR A 5 14.68 -61.80 65.86
C THR A 5 14.32 -61.04 64.59
N ARG A 6 14.46 -61.68 63.42
CA ARG A 6 13.95 -61.15 62.14
C ARG A 6 12.43 -60.99 62.21
N PRO A 7 11.86 -59.85 61.77
CA PRO A 7 10.42 -59.72 61.65
C PRO A 7 9.90 -60.69 60.57
N PRO A 8 8.71 -61.30 60.75
CA PRO A 8 8.18 -62.31 59.84
C PRO A 8 7.89 -61.69 58.46
N HIS A 9 8.34 -62.37 57.41
CA HIS A 9 8.18 -62.00 55.99
C HIS A 9 6.75 -61.64 55.57
N ILE A 10 5.76 -62.08 56.36
CA ILE A 10 4.33 -61.78 56.19
C ILE A 10 4.03 -60.28 56.35
N ILE A 11 4.71 -59.58 57.26
CA ILE A 11 4.45 -58.15 57.52
C ILE A 11 4.84 -57.31 56.29
N TRP A 12 5.95 -57.65 55.63
CA TRP A 12 6.40 -56.97 54.42
C TRP A 12 5.47 -57.22 53.24
N LEU A 13 4.94 -58.44 53.10
CA LEU A 13 3.96 -58.76 52.05
C LEU A 13 2.64 -58.00 52.22
N VAL A 14 2.17 -57.83 53.46
CA VAL A 14 0.95 -57.06 53.76
C VAL A 14 1.15 -55.58 53.48
N ILE A 15 2.31 -55.01 53.83
CA ILE A 15 2.63 -53.60 53.53
C ILE A 15 2.71 -53.37 52.02
N LEU A 16 3.32 -54.28 51.26
CA LEU A 16 3.43 -54.16 49.80
C LEU A 16 2.07 -54.29 49.11
N ALA A 17 1.21 -55.20 49.57
CA ALA A 17 -0.15 -55.35 49.07
C ALA A 17 -1.02 -54.12 49.38
N ALA A 18 -0.88 -53.53 50.58
CA ALA A 18 -1.59 -52.31 50.95
C ALA A 18 -1.13 -51.10 50.11
N LEU A 19 0.16 -50.99 49.81
CA LEU A 19 0.68 -49.92 48.95
C LEU A 19 0.16 -50.05 47.51
N LEU A 20 0.13 -51.26 46.95
CA LEU A 20 -0.39 -51.53 45.61
C LEU A 20 -1.90 -51.23 45.49
N LEU A 21 -2.70 -51.58 46.52
CA LEU A 21 -4.12 -51.22 46.55
C LEU A 21 -4.32 -49.69 46.63
N SER A 22 -3.48 -48.98 47.39
CA SER A 22 -3.59 -47.52 47.51
C SER A 22 -3.28 -46.79 46.18
N THR A 23 -2.32 -47.30 45.40
CA THR A 23 -2.01 -46.75 44.07
C THR A 23 -3.09 -47.02 43.03
N SER A 24 -3.83 -48.13 43.13
CA SER A 24 -4.95 -48.40 42.21
C SER A 24 -6.20 -47.54 42.49
N VAL A 25 -6.47 -47.21 43.76
CA VAL A 25 -7.62 -46.36 44.12
C VAL A 25 -7.36 -44.90 43.76
N ALA A 26 -6.09 -44.45 43.80
CA ALA A 26 -5.70 -43.11 43.39
C ALA A 26 -5.84 -42.85 41.88
N CYS A 27 -5.65 -43.87 41.02
CA CYS A 27 -5.90 -43.73 39.58
C CYS A 27 -7.39 -43.65 39.21
N SER A 28 -8.28 -44.29 39.98
CA SER A 28 -9.70 -44.38 39.63
C SER A 28 -10.56 -43.22 40.15
N LEU A 29 -10.07 -42.43 41.11
CA LEU A 29 -10.78 -41.24 41.63
C LEU A 29 -10.50 -39.96 40.85
N GLY A 30 -9.45 -39.92 40.02
CA GLY A 30 -9.10 -38.76 39.18
C GLY A 30 -10.06 -38.51 38.00
N GLN A 31 -10.86 -39.51 37.61
CA GLN A 31 -11.80 -39.40 36.48
C GLN A 31 -13.23 -38.99 36.89
N MET A 32 -13.52 -38.87 38.20
CA MET A 32 -14.83 -38.46 38.70
C MET A 32 -14.96 -36.95 38.97
N LEU A 33 -13.88 -36.17 38.81
CA LEU A 33 -13.87 -34.71 39.05
C LEU A 33 -13.78 -33.87 37.76
N VAL A 34 -13.64 -34.51 36.60
CA VAL A 34 -13.67 -33.83 35.30
C VAL A 34 -15.08 -34.01 34.76
N GLY A 35 -15.93 -33.00 34.97
CA GLY A 35 -17.25 -32.97 34.37
C GLY A 35 -17.17 -33.19 32.86
N GLU A 36 -18.13 -33.94 32.31
CA GLU A 36 -18.24 -34.13 30.88
C GLU A 36 -18.22 -32.75 30.17
N PRO A 37 -17.43 -32.59 29.09
CA PRO A 37 -17.47 -31.35 28.33
C PRO A 37 -18.89 -31.18 27.80
N THR A 38 -19.60 -30.19 28.32
CA THR A 38 -20.90 -29.78 27.80
C THR A 38 -20.67 -29.42 26.33
N ALA A 39 -21.34 -30.14 25.43
CA ALA A 39 -21.34 -29.82 24.01
C ALA A 39 -21.78 -28.37 23.87
N THR A 40 -20.85 -27.50 23.49
CA THR A 40 -21.17 -26.11 23.19
C THR A 40 -22.10 -26.13 21.98
N PRO A 41 -23.27 -25.47 22.02
CA PRO A 41 -24.16 -25.43 20.86
C PRO A 41 -23.38 -24.84 19.68
N LEU A 42 -23.38 -25.55 18.55
CA LEU A 42 -22.81 -25.04 17.31
C LEU A 42 -23.44 -23.67 17.00
N PRO A 43 -22.64 -22.66 16.61
CA PRO A 43 -23.20 -21.41 16.14
C PRO A 43 -24.17 -21.67 14.98
N PRO A 44 -25.28 -20.92 14.88
CA PRO A 44 -26.21 -21.06 13.78
C PRO A 44 -25.46 -20.89 12.46
N ALA A 45 -25.76 -21.77 11.50
CA ALA A 45 -25.18 -21.70 10.17
C ALA A 45 -25.36 -20.29 9.59
N PRO A 46 -24.32 -19.70 8.97
CA PRO A 46 -24.46 -18.41 8.32
C PRO A 46 -25.58 -18.49 7.27
N PRO A 47 -26.37 -17.42 7.10
CA PRO A 47 -27.38 -17.37 6.05
C PRO A 47 -26.72 -17.65 4.69
N PRO A 48 -27.43 -18.28 3.74
CA PRO A 48 -26.89 -18.50 2.40
C PRO A 48 -26.44 -17.16 1.82
N ALA A 49 -25.22 -17.14 1.27
CA ALA A 49 -24.67 -15.97 0.61
C ALA A 49 -25.68 -15.43 -0.42
N PRO A 50 -25.79 -14.11 -0.59
CA PRO A 50 -26.68 -13.54 -1.59
C PRO A 50 -26.29 -14.08 -2.95
N THR A 51 -27.19 -14.81 -3.59
CA THR A 51 -27.02 -15.23 -4.98
C THR A 51 -27.06 -13.97 -5.83
N TRP A 52 -25.89 -13.51 -6.27
CA TRP A 52 -25.80 -12.48 -7.29
C TRP A 52 -26.46 -13.01 -8.56
N THR A 53 -27.71 -12.64 -8.76
CA THR A 53 -28.33 -12.73 -10.07
C THR A 53 -27.57 -11.74 -10.96
N PRO A 54 -26.81 -12.19 -11.97
CA PRO A 54 -26.09 -11.26 -12.82
C PRO A 54 -27.12 -10.33 -13.48
N SER A 55 -26.92 -9.02 -13.30
CA SER A 55 -27.62 -8.03 -14.12
C SER A 55 -27.31 -8.31 -15.59
N PRO A 56 -28.30 -8.27 -16.50
CA PRO A 56 -28.07 -8.57 -17.90
C PRO A 56 -27.03 -7.60 -18.47
N VAL A 57 -25.95 -8.18 -18.97
CA VAL A 57 -24.94 -7.48 -19.77
C VAL A 57 -25.68 -6.83 -20.94
N GLY A 58 -25.60 -5.50 -21.03
CA GLY A 58 -26.06 -4.75 -22.18
C GLY A 58 -25.29 -5.20 -23.42
N GLN A 59 -25.88 -6.15 -24.15
CA GLN A 59 -25.42 -6.57 -25.46
C GLN A 59 -25.54 -5.38 -26.42
N LEU A 60 -24.41 -4.78 -26.81
CA LEU A 60 -24.41 -3.85 -27.94
C LEU A 60 -24.81 -4.60 -29.20
N SER A 61 -25.94 -4.19 -29.75
CA SER A 61 -26.50 -4.67 -31.02
C SER A 61 -25.57 -4.30 -32.19
N PRO A 62 -25.24 -5.23 -33.10
CA PRO A 62 -24.44 -4.94 -34.29
C PRO A 62 -25.34 -4.32 -35.37
N ALA A 63 -25.65 -3.03 -35.23
CA ALA A 63 -26.40 -2.30 -36.24
C ALA A 63 -26.06 -0.81 -36.22
N GLN A 64 -24.80 -0.46 -36.49
CA GLN A 64 -24.41 0.89 -36.92
C GLN A 64 -23.02 0.89 -37.56
N ILE A 65 -22.88 0.09 -38.63
CA ILE A 65 -21.86 0.33 -39.65
C ILE A 65 -22.63 0.59 -40.94
N ALA A 66 -22.79 1.87 -41.28
CA ALA A 66 -23.16 2.25 -42.64
C ALA A 66 -22.58 3.64 -42.96
N THR A 67 -21.55 3.59 -43.81
CA THR A 67 -21.39 4.42 -45.01
C THR A 67 -21.29 5.94 -44.86
N LEU A 68 -20.08 6.46 -45.08
CA LEU A 68 -19.91 7.66 -45.91
C LEU A 68 -19.03 7.31 -47.11
N THR A 69 -19.74 6.98 -48.19
CA THR A 69 -19.26 6.81 -49.56
C THR A 69 -18.79 8.15 -50.13
N VAL A 70 -17.62 8.13 -50.76
CA VAL A 70 -17.14 9.19 -51.66
C VAL A 70 -17.92 9.05 -52.96
N GLU A 71 -18.69 10.06 -53.36
CA GLU A 71 -19.28 10.11 -54.69
C GLU A 71 -19.11 11.49 -55.32
N ALA A 72 -18.18 11.52 -56.27
CA ALA A 72 -18.02 12.60 -57.23
C ALA A 72 -19.14 12.49 -58.27
N ALA A 73 -19.96 13.54 -58.39
CA ALA A 73 -20.93 13.67 -59.46
C ALA A 73 -20.69 14.96 -60.25
N VAL A 74 -20.21 14.74 -61.47
CA VAL A 74 -20.14 15.67 -62.58
C VAL A 74 -21.55 16.13 -62.95
N ASN A 75 -21.76 17.44 -63.15
CA ASN A 75 -22.83 17.93 -64.04
C ASN A 75 -22.45 19.26 -64.69
N LEU A 76 -22.45 19.23 -66.02
CA LEU A 76 -22.27 20.31 -66.98
C LEU A 76 -23.65 20.76 -67.52
N PRO A 77 -23.73 21.74 -68.42
CA PRO A 77 -24.13 23.12 -68.22
C PRO A 77 -25.63 23.39 -68.47
N THR A 78 -26.13 24.56 -68.05
CA THR A 78 -27.40 25.11 -68.57
C THR A 78 -27.22 26.59 -68.89
N PHE A 79 -27.62 26.97 -70.11
CA PHE A 79 -27.41 28.29 -70.71
C PHE A 79 -28.55 29.28 -70.43
N THR A 80 -28.17 30.55 -70.19
CA THR A 80 -28.81 31.83 -70.62
C THR A 80 -30.16 32.26 -70.00
N PRO A 81 -30.52 33.58 -69.97
CA PRO A 81 -29.97 34.71 -70.76
C PRO A 81 -29.48 35.96 -70.00
N THR A 82 -28.45 36.56 -70.61
CA THR A 82 -28.21 37.98 -70.89
C THR A 82 -28.89 39.04 -70.02
N ALA A 83 -28.09 39.68 -69.18
CA ALA A 83 -28.27 41.07 -68.77
C ALA A 83 -27.14 41.93 -69.36
N THR A 84 -27.56 43.07 -69.90
CA THR A 84 -26.87 44.18 -70.57
C THR A 84 -25.50 44.57 -69.98
N PRO A 85 -24.48 44.89 -70.80
CA PRO A 85 -23.22 45.42 -70.29
C PRO A 85 -23.45 46.82 -69.70
N VAL A 86 -23.20 46.97 -68.40
CA VAL A 86 -23.06 48.28 -67.75
C VAL A 86 -21.59 48.67 -67.84
N GLU A 87 -21.34 49.90 -68.28
CA GLU A 87 -20.00 50.42 -68.54
C GLU A 87 -19.07 50.29 -67.33
N THR A 88 -17.89 49.75 -67.62
CA THR A 88 -16.77 49.58 -66.71
C THR A 88 -16.25 50.93 -66.22
N ALA A 89 -16.45 51.24 -64.94
CA ALA A 89 -15.65 52.26 -64.27
C ALA A 89 -14.20 51.76 -64.15
N THR A 90 -13.25 52.52 -64.67
CA THR A 90 -11.81 52.28 -64.57
C THR A 90 -11.43 52.11 -63.08
N PRO A 91 -10.79 50.98 -62.66
CA PRO A 91 -10.34 50.84 -61.29
C PRO A 91 -9.26 51.88 -61.01
N THR A 92 -9.54 52.75 -60.04
CA THR A 92 -8.53 53.65 -59.47
C THR A 92 -7.49 52.78 -58.76
N PRO A 93 -6.18 53.01 -58.93
CA PRO A 93 -5.17 52.27 -58.19
C PRO A 93 -5.34 52.52 -56.69
N THR A 94 -5.92 51.55 -55.99
CA THR A 94 -6.00 51.55 -54.54
C THR A 94 -4.63 51.17 -54.00
N PHE A 95 -3.94 52.12 -53.37
CA PHE A 95 -2.76 51.82 -52.58
C PHE A 95 -3.14 50.86 -51.45
N THR A 96 -2.80 49.58 -51.59
CA THR A 96 -2.94 48.60 -50.52
C THR A 96 -1.92 48.94 -49.43
N PRO A 97 -2.34 49.23 -48.19
CA PRO A 97 -1.40 49.46 -47.10
C PRO A 97 -0.53 48.20 -46.90
N PRO A 98 0.75 48.34 -46.55
CA PRO A 98 1.61 47.19 -46.25
C PRO A 98 0.99 46.36 -45.13
N ILE A 99 0.86 45.04 -45.36
CA ILE A 99 0.36 44.10 -44.35
C ILE A 99 1.34 44.16 -43.16
N PRO A 100 0.87 44.49 -41.95
CA PRO A 100 1.73 44.49 -40.77
C PRO A 100 2.32 43.09 -40.55
N PRO A 101 3.57 42.96 -40.06
CA PRO A 101 4.18 41.67 -39.82
C PRO A 101 3.28 40.84 -38.89
N THR A 102 2.91 39.64 -39.34
CA THR A 102 2.22 38.66 -38.51
C THR A 102 3.14 38.28 -37.37
N VAL A 103 2.81 38.69 -36.15
CA VAL A 103 3.52 38.25 -34.94
C VAL A 103 3.46 36.73 -34.89
N THR A 104 4.63 36.08 -35.01
CA THR A 104 4.73 34.64 -34.78
C THR A 104 4.67 34.45 -33.26
N PRO A 105 3.70 33.68 -32.72
CA PRO A 105 3.62 33.50 -31.27
C PRO A 105 4.92 32.87 -30.78
N THR A 106 5.60 33.56 -29.87
CA THR A 106 6.74 32.98 -29.13
C THR A 106 6.19 31.86 -28.26
N ALA A 107 6.80 30.67 -28.33
CA ALA A 107 6.39 29.55 -27.49
C ALA A 107 6.53 29.92 -26.00
N THR A 108 5.41 29.89 -25.28
CA THR A 108 5.41 30.06 -23.83
C THR A 108 6.18 28.89 -23.21
N PRO A 109 7.18 29.12 -22.34
CA PRO A 109 7.91 28.04 -21.70
C PRO A 109 6.95 27.18 -20.86
N ALA A 110 7.14 25.86 -20.90
CA ALA A 110 6.33 24.93 -20.12
C ALA A 110 6.52 25.19 -18.61
N PRO A 111 5.45 25.14 -17.80
CA PRO A 111 5.55 25.37 -16.38
C PRO A 111 6.22 24.19 -15.67
N TYR A 112 7.08 24.49 -14.71
CA TYR A 112 7.78 23.53 -13.88
C TYR A 112 7.85 24.03 -12.43
N ILE A 113 8.32 23.18 -11.52
CA ILE A 113 8.68 23.56 -10.16
C ILE A 113 10.09 23.10 -9.86
N VAL A 114 10.75 23.81 -8.94
CA VAL A 114 12.02 23.43 -8.33
C VAL A 114 11.79 23.20 -6.84
N VAL A 115 12.27 22.09 -6.29
CA VAL A 115 12.17 21.80 -4.86
C VAL A 115 13.17 22.68 -4.10
N VAL A 116 12.71 23.46 -3.12
CA VAL A 116 13.60 24.38 -2.37
C VAL A 116 14.03 23.85 -1.00
N ALA A 117 13.34 22.86 -0.46
CA ALA A 117 13.65 22.26 0.83
C ALA A 117 14.46 20.95 0.67
N PRO A 118 15.31 20.56 1.64
CA PRO A 118 16.19 19.39 1.55
C PRO A 118 15.50 18.09 1.14
N VAL A 119 14.31 17.86 1.71
CA VAL A 119 13.44 16.71 1.41
C VAL A 119 11.99 17.16 1.54
N VAL A 120 11.15 16.83 0.56
CA VAL A 120 9.72 17.14 0.55
C VAL A 120 8.90 15.88 0.28
N ASN A 121 7.87 15.65 1.09
CA ASN A 121 6.94 14.53 0.88
C ASN A 121 6.01 14.82 -0.31
N VAL A 122 5.89 13.85 -1.21
CA VAL A 122 4.86 13.84 -2.27
C VAL A 122 3.72 12.92 -1.89
N ARG A 123 2.49 13.31 -2.24
CA ARG A 123 1.24 12.71 -1.76
C ARG A 123 0.33 12.30 -2.90
N GLN A 124 -0.63 11.43 -2.59
CA GLN A 124 -1.64 11.00 -3.54
C GLN A 124 -2.64 12.11 -3.92
N GLY A 125 -2.80 13.14 -3.07
CA GLY A 125 -3.73 14.24 -3.31
C GLY A 125 -3.31 15.57 -2.66
N PRO A 126 -4.01 16.67 -2.99
CA PRO A 126 -3.66 18.04 -2.60
C PRO A 126 -4.05 18.41 -1.17
N SER A 127 -3.67 17.59 -0.20
CA SER A 127 -3.87 17.86 1.22
C SER A 127 -2.97 16.96 2.07
N VAL A 128 -2.68 17.41 3.29
CA VAL A 128 -2.00 16.58 4.30
C VAL A 128 -2.83 15.37 4.74
N ALA A 129 -4.13 15.34 4.42
CA ALA A 129 -5.01 14.20 4.65
C ALA A 129 -4.75 13.02 3.69
N TYR A 130 -4.11 13.26 2.55
CA TYR A 130 -3.75 12.19 1.61
C TYR A 130 -2.47 11.48 2.04
N PRO A 131 -2.35 10.17 1.77
CA PRO A 131 -1.14 9.41 2.09
C PRO A 131 0.08 9.95 1.34
N ILE A 132 1.25 9.81 1.99
CA ILE A 132 2.56 10.06 1.38
C ILE A 132 2.88 8.86 0.50
N ILE A 133 3.31 9.12 -0.72
CA ILE A 133 3.64 8.09 -1.72
C ILE A 133 5.09 8.18 -2.19
N GLY A 134 5.86 9.14 -1.67
CA GLY A 134 7.28 9.28 -1.97
C GLY A 134 7.88 10.56 -1.38
N GLN A 135 9.14 10.80 -1.72
CA GLN A 135 9.88 12.01 -1.36
C GLN A 135 10.69 12.52 -2.55
N VAL A 136 10.90 13.83 -2.60
CA VAL A 136 11.74 14.51 -3.58
C VAL A 136 12.73 15.41 -2.86
N HIS A 137 13.85 15.73 -3.50
CA HIS A 137 15.01 16.39 -2.91
C HIS A 137 15.20 17.80 -3.44
N GLN A 138 15.92 18.61 -2.66
CA GLN A 138 16.27 19.98 -3.03
C GLN A 138 16.93 20.06 -4.41
N ASP A 139 16.61 21.13 -5.14
CA ASP A 139 17.08 21.47 -6.48
C ASP A 139 16.58 20.53 -7.60
N GLU A 140 15.78 19.52 -7.28
CA GLU A 140 15.10 18.71 -8.29
C GLU A 140 14.00 19.51 -8.99
N GLU A 141 13.91 19.32 -10.32
CA GLU A 141 12.95 19.99 -11.18
C GLU A 141 11.90 19.00 -11.68
N TYR A 142 10.62 19.39 -11.58
CA TYR A 142 9.51 18.58 -12.09
C TYR A 142 8.58 19.40 -12.96
N THR A 143 8.02 18.75 -13.98
CA THR A 143 7.02 19.37 -14.84
C THR A 143 5.74 19.61 -14.04
N LEU A 144 5.22 20.84 -14.09
CA LEU A 144 4.00 21.22 -13.41
C LEU A 144 2.79 20.89 -14.32
N VAL A 145 2.09 19.81 -14.01
CA VAL A 145 0.99 19.30 -14.86
C VAL A 145 -0.39 19.68 -14.35
N GLY A 146 -0.50 20.06 -13.07
CA GLY A 146 -1.77 20.46 -12.47
C GLY A 146 -1.59 21.25 -11.17
N ARG A 147 -2.70 21.79 -10.68
CA ARG A 147 -2.78 22.49 -9.39
C ARG A 147 -4.12 22.25 -8.72
N ASN A 148 -4.20 22.47 -7.42
CA ASN A 148 -5.50 22.62 -6.77
C ASN A 148 -6.05 24.05 -6.98
N ASP A 149 -7.34 24.22 -6.70
CA ASP A 149 -8.03 25.50 -6.89
C ASP A 149 -7.33 26.65 -6.14
N ALA A 150 -6.90 26.38 -4.92
CA ALA A 150 -6.23 27.34 -4.03
C ALA A 150 -4.73 27.57 -4.30
N GLN A 151 -4.12 26.88 -5.27
CA GLN A 151 -2.67 26.94 -5.57
C GLN A 151 -1.75 26.62 -4.38
N SER A 152 -2.27 25.93 -3.37
CA SER A 152 -1.50 25.45 -2.22
C SER A 152 -0.81 24.11 -2.48
N TRP A 153 -1.19 23.44 -3.57
CA TRP A 153 -0.62 22.17 -4.01
C TRP A 153 -0.45 22.13 -5.52
N TRP A 154 0.69 21.61 -5.93
CA TRP A 154 1.05 21.33 -7.32
C TRP A 154 0.92 19.84 -7.59
N GLN A 155 0.38 19.49 -8.76
CA GLN A 155 0.48 18.15 -9.31
C GLN A 155 1.67 18.15 -10.27
N ILE A 156 2.65 17.31 -9.99
CA ILE A 156 3.90 17.24 -10.73
C ILE A 156 4.01 15.92 -11.47
N CYS A 157 4.66 15.94 -12.63
CA CYS A 157 5.06 14.76 -13.37
C CYS A 157 6.60 14.72 -13.52
N CYS A 158 7.24 13.56 -13.37
CA CYS A 158 6.70 12.34 -12.76
C CYS A 158 7.71 11.81 -11.75
N VAL A 159 7.20 11.42 -10.59
CA VAL A 159 7.98 10.74 -9.56
C VAL A 159 7.66 9.26 -9.71
N ASP A 160 8.66 8.47 -10.06
CA ASP A 160 8.53 7.02 -10.33
C ASP A 160 7.43 6.67 -11.33
N GLY A 161 7.26 7.51 -12.37
CA GLY A 161 6.25 7.32 -13.41
C GLY A 161 4.83 7.76 -13.04
N TYR A 162 4.60 8.23 -11.81
CA TYR A 162 3.30 8.69 -11.33
C TYR A 162 3.20 10.21 -11.27
N GLN A 163 1.98 10.71 -11.47
CA GLN A 163 1.63 12.08 -11.14
C GLN A 163 1.32 12.18 -9.65
N VAL A 164 2.05 13.05 -8.96
CA VAL A 164 2.00 13.15 -7.49
C VAL A 164 1.76 14.59 -7.06
N TRP A 165 1.27 14.77 -5.84
CA TRP A 165 0.98 16.10 -5.29
C TRP A 165 2.06 16.56 -4.32
N ILE A 166 2.53 17.78 -4.52
CA ILE A 166 3.55 18.42 -3.69
C ILE A 166 3.06 19.78 -3.20
N THR A 167 3.42 20.16 -1.97
CA THR A 167 3.03 21.45 -1.42
C THR A 167 3.76 22.59 -2.12
N SER A 168 3.04 23.66 -2.47
CA SER A 168 3.65 24.84 -3.11
C SER A 168 4.55 25.65 -2.17
N GLN A 169 4.44 25.44 -0.85
CA GLN A 169 5.24 26.15 0.15
C GLN A 169 6.70 25.75 0.17
N LEU A 170 7.02 24.56 -0.35
CA LEU A 170 8.36 23.97 -0.37
C LEU A 170 8.90 23.83 -1.80
N THR A 171 8.28 24.51 -2.75
CA THR A 171 8.74 24.56 -4.14
C THR A 171 8.74 26.00 -4.67
N ALA A 172 9.61 26.27 -5.64
CA ALA A 172 9.64 27.50 -6.41
C ALA A 172 9.12 27.22 -7.82
N PRO A 173 8.07 27.90 -8.29
CA PRO A 173 7.60 27.73 -9.66
C PRO A 173 8.58 28.35 -10.67
N GLY A 174 8.80 27.63 -11.77
CA GLY A 174 9.51 28.09 -12.94
C GLY A 174 8.56 28.19 -14.14
N GLY A 175 8.44 29.40 -14.71
CA GLY A 175 7.48 29.66 -15.79
C GLY A 175 6.06 30.03 -15.31
N PRO A 176 5.10 30.19 -16.24
CA PRO A 176 3.77 30.72 -15.93
C PRO A 176 2.85 29.66 -15.33
N VAL A 177 2.54 29.78 -14.04
CA VAL A 177 1.66 28.84 -13.31
C VAL A 177 0.18 29.12 -13.45
N ASP A 178 -0.21 30.34 -13.87
CA ASP A 178 -1.62 30.75 -13.95
C ASP A 178 -2.41 29.94 -14.99
N GLY A 179 -1.74 29.45 -16.02
CA GLY A 179 -2.32 28.62 -17.08
C GLY A 179 -2.37 27.12 -16.76
N VAL A 180 -1.85 26.69 -15.60
CA VAL A 180 -1.84 25.28 -15.20
C VAL A 180 -3.27 24.84 -14.85
N PRO A 181 -3.75 23.70 -15.40
CA PRO A 181 -5.12 23.25 -15.17
C PRO A 181 -5.35 22.86 -13.72
N ILE A 182 -6.60 23.04 -13.25
CA ILE A 182 -7.03 22.52 -11.95
C ILE A 182 -7.18 21.01 -12.10
N ALA A 183 -6.36 20.25 -11.40
CA ALA A 183 -6.40 18.80 -11.41
C ALA A 183 -7.45 18.28 -10.42
N VAL A 184 -8.19 17.25 -10.84
CA VAL A 184 -9.17 16.60 -9.98
C VAL A 184 -8.43 15.75 -8.95
N ALA A 185 -8.64 16.08 -7.67
CA ALA A 185 -8.08 15.30 -6.57
C ALA A 185 -8.74 13.91 -6.51
N PRO A 186 -8.00 12.84 -6.21
CA PRO A 186 -8.60 11.55 -5.89
C PRO A 186 -9.56 11.67 -4.70
N GLU A 187 -10.62 10.87 -4.66
CA GLU A 187 -11.48 10.82 -3.48
C GLU A 187 -10.68 10.37 -2.27
N LEU A 188 -10.80 11.10 -1.15
CA LEU A 188 -10.20 10.67 0.10
C LEU A 188 -10.82 9.32 0.52
N PRO A 189 -10.04 8.36 1.03
CA PRO A 189 -10.62 7.19 1.67
C PRO A 189 -11.57 7.65 2.79
N PRO A 190 -12.66 6.93 3.05
CA PRO A 190 -13.65 7.35 4.03
C PRO A 190 -13.00 7.52 5.40
N THR A 191 -13.02 8.74 5.90
CA THR A 191 -12.59 9.06 7.26
C THR A 191 -13.45 8.26 8.24
N PRO A 192 -12.90 7.55 9.23
CA PRO A 192 -13.72 7.01 10.31
C PRO A 192 -14.53 8.16 10.95
N PHE A 193 -15.83 7.95 11.10
CA PHE A 193 -16.78 8.96 11.54
C PHE A 193 -16.41 9.51 12.94
N PRO A 194 -16.31 10.84 13.15
CA PRO A 194 -16.03 11.38 14.46
C PRO A 194 -17.25 11.21 15.38
N THR A 195 -17.08 10.56 16.53
CA THR A 195 -18.09 10.59 17.60
C THR A 195 -17.99 11.95 18.31
N ASN A 196 -18.88 12.87 17.98
CA ASN A 196 -19.07 14.13 18.70
C ASN A 196 -19.74 13.87 20.06
N THR A 197 -18.94 13.46 21.05
CA THR A 197 -19.27 13.61 22.48
C THR A 197 -18.28 14.63 23.04
N PRO A 198 -18.72 15.65 23.81
CA PRO A 198 -17.81 16.63 24.39
C PRO A 198 -16.77 15.91 25.27
N ILE A 199 -15.49 16.00 24.90
CA ILE A 199 -14.37 15.46 25.67
C ILE A 199 -14.15 16.36 26.90
N PRO A 200 -14.25 15.83 28.13
CA PRO A 200 -13.69 16.49 29.31
C PRO A 200 -12.19 16.70 29.11
N ALA A 201 -11.69 17.86 29.52
CA ALA A 201 -10.27 18.23 29.45
C ALA A 201 -9.34 17.04 29.76
N ASP A 202 -8.36 16.84 28.89
CA ASP A 202 -7.43 15.73 28.86
C ASP A 202 -6.97 15.32 30.26
N THR A 203 -7.54 14.23 30.75
CA THR A 203 -6.79 13.36 31.65
C THR A 203 -5.65 12.80 30.80
N PRO A 204 -4.37 12.93 31.20
CA PRO A 204 -3.26 12.45 30.39
C PRO A 204 -3.55 11.00 30.01
N THR A 205 -3.72 10.75 28.72
CA THR A 205 -3.81 9.39 28.22
C THR A 205 -2.54 8.71 28.72
N PRO A 206 -2.64 7.60 29.49
CA PRO A 206 -1.47 6.87 29.93
C PRO A 206 -0.57 6.67 28.71
N PRO A 207 0.76 6.90 28.81
CA PRO A 207 1.63 6.63 27.68
C PRO A 207 1.30 5.21 27.22
N GLY A 208 0.90 5.09 25.94
CA GLY A 208 0.68 3.79 25.33
C GLY A 208 1.92 2.91 25.54
N PRO A 209 1.82 1.58 25.34
CA PRO A 209 2.98 0.72 25.45
C PRO A 209 4.17 1.34 24.70
N SER A 210 5.28 1.53 25.40
CA SER A 210 6.49 2.12 24.83
C SER A 210 7.13 1.07 23.94
N TRP A 211 6.63 0.94 22.72
CA TRP A 211 7.23 0.08 21.71
C TRP A 211 8.66 0.54 21.46
N ARG A 212 9.57 -0.43 21.40
CA ARG A 212 10.95 -0.17 21.01
C ARG A 212 11.01 0.16 19.52
N PHE A 213 10.28 -0.60 18.72
CA PHE A 213 10.23 -0.48 17.28
C PHE A 213 8.92 0.15 16.81
N TRP A 214 9.02 1.25 16.09
CA TRP A 214 7.88 1.94 15.47
C TRP A 214 7.85 1.67 13.97
N VAL A 215 6.66 1.50 13.39
CA VAL A 215 6.55 1.40 11.93
C VAL A 215 7.00 2.73 11.34
N SER A 216 8.07 2.71 10.55
CA SER A 216 8.56 3.89 9.82
C SER A 216 8.11 3.92 8.37
N GLU A 217 7.76 2.76 7.79
CA GLU A 217 7.27 2.64 6.42
C GLU A 217 6.45 1.36 6.24
N GLY A 218 5.48 1.38 5.33
CA GLY A 218 4.63 0.25 5.00
C GLY A 218 3.51 -0.04 6.03
N PRO A 219 2.80 -1.18 5.90
CA PRO A 219 2.98 -2.20 4.86
C PRO A 219 2.67 -1.66 3.47
N GLU A 220 3.68 -1.70 2.60
CA GLU A 220 3.58 -1.36 1.18
C GLU A 220 3.42 -2.68 0.41
N GLN A 221 2.39 -2.78 -0.44
CA GLN A 221 2.19 -3.96 -1.30
C GLN A 221 2.67 -3.65 -2.71
N TRP A 222 3.43 -4.57 -3.30
CA TRP A 222 4.04 -4.46 -4.60
C TRP A 222 3.49 -5.51 -5.55
N MET A 223 3.39 -5.09 -6.81
CA MET A 223 2.93 -5.97 -7.87
C MET A 223 3.97 -7.06 -8.15
N THR A 224 3.55 -8.31 -8.15
CA THR A 224 4.38 -9.47 -8.44
C THR A 224 3.59 -10.55 -9.18
N THR A 225 4.28 -11.34 -9.99
CA THR A 225 3.72 -12.55 -10.62
C THR A 225 3.88 -13.79 -9.75
N ASN A 226 4.48 -13.64 -8.56
CA ASN A 226 4.70 -14.76 -7.65
C ASN A 226 3.37 -15.22 -7.04
N PRO A 227 3.05 -16.52 -7.08
CA PRO A 227 1.88 -17.04 -6.39
C PRO A 227 2.08 -17.10 -4.87
N TRP A 228 3.33 -17.09 -4.39
CA TRP A 228 3.65 -17.07 -2.96
C TRP A 228 3.80 -15.66 -2.42
N LEU A 229 3.48 -15.47 -1.14
CA LEU A 229 3.72 -14.21 -0.43
C LEU A 229 5.20 -14.05 -0.11
N THR A 230 5.77 -12.87 -0.37
CA THR A 230 7.09 -12.44 0.09
C THR A 230 6.95 -11.20 0.96
N ILE A 231 7.58 -11.20 2.14
CA ILE A 231 7.61 -10.06 3.04
C ILE A 231 9.07 -9.67 3.28
N TRP A 232 9.39 -8.42 2.96
CA TRP A 232 10.68 -7.79 3.19
C TRP A 232 10.57 -6.86 4.39
N VAL A 233 11.44 -7.05 5.38
CA VAL A 233 11.47 -6.24 6.59
C VAL A 233 12.80 -5.55 6.77
N LYS A 234 12.74 -4.22 6.96
CA LYS A 234 13.85 -3.40 7.41
C LYS A 234 13.67 -3.02 8.88
N ALA A 235 14.36 -3.70 9.78
CA ALA A 235 14.48 -3.30 11.18
C ALA A 235 15.80 -2.56 11.38
N TYR A 236 15.75 -1.30 11.83
CA TYR A 236 16.94 -0.45 11.89
C TYR A 236 16.93 0.54 13.04
N VAL A 237 18.08 1.13 13.30
CA VAL A 237 18.28 2.27 14.21
C VAL A 237 19.01 3.38 13.47
N GLY A 238 18.90 4.62 13.96
CA GLY A 238 19.54 5.77 13.37
C GLY A 238 18.68 6.45 12.29
N ALA A 239 19.05 7.69 11.99
CA ALA A 239 18.36 8.52 11.00
C ALA A 239 19.06 8.44 9.63
N TYR A 240 18.35 8.87 8.59
CA TYR A 240 18.95 9.13 7.28
C TYR A 240 20.13 10.11 7.42
N PRO A 241 21.23 9.94 6.65
CA PRO A 241 21.43 8.98 5.56
C PRO A 241 21.99 7.62 5.98
N ASP A 242 22.33 7.42 7.25
CA ASP A 242 23.12 6.27 7.70
C ASP A 242 22.32 5.35 8.67
N PRO A 243 21.23 4.70 8.24
CA PRO A 243 20.55 3.73 9.07
C PRO A 243 21.45 2.51 9.31
N VAL A 244 21.34 1.92 10.50
CA VAL A 244 22.10 0.73 10.91
C VAL A 244 21.13 -0.43 11.14
N ALA A 245 21.42 -1.58 10.51
CA ALA A 245 20.63 -2.79 10.70
C ALA A 245 20.70 -3.28 12.15
N VAL A 246 19.56 -3.53 12.79
CA VAL A 246 19.51 -4.20 14.10
C VAL A 246 19.54 -5.72 13.92
N SER A 247 20.11 -6.44 14.89
CA SER A 247 20.19 -7.91 14.86
C SER A 247 19.53 -8.53 16.09
N GLY A 248 19.13 -9.80 16.00
CA GLY A 248 18.62 -10.57 17.14
C GLY A 248 17.12 -10.44 17.42
N TYR A 249 16.35 -9.85 16.51
CA TYR A 249 14.89 -9.81 16.59
C TYR A 249 14.27 -10.81 15.62
N ARG A 250 13.14 -11.41 16.00
CA ARG A 250 12.37 -12.31 15.12
C ARG A 250 11.12 -11.58 14.65
N MET A 251 10.67 -11.88 13.44
CA MET A 251 9.34 -11.47 12.99
C MET A 251 8.33 -12.56 13.31
N VAL A 252 7.23 -12.16 13.96
CA VAL A 252 6.02 -12.96 14.04
C VAL A 252 5.13 -12.61 12.85
N VAL A 253 4.61 -13.64 12.18
CA VAL A 253 3.68 -13.53 11.05
C VAL A 253 2.44 -14.35 11.38
N LEU A 254 1.30 -13.69 11.47
CA LEU A 254 0.00 -14.32 11.67
C LEU A 254 -0.79 -14.26 10.37
N ARG A 255 -1.43 -15.38 10.00
CA ARG A 255 -2.37 -15.50 8.88
C ARG A 255 -3.74 -15.83 9.44
N ASN A 256 -4.72 -14.95 9.28
CA ASN A 256 -6.05 -15.07 9.89
C ASN A 256 -5.98 -15.36 11.40
N GLY A 257 -5.01 -14.71 12.08
CA GLY A 257 -4.73 -14.91 13.51
C GLY A 257 -3.93 -16.17 13.88
N VAL A 258 -3.60 -17.04 12.91
CA VAL A 258 -2.79 -18.25 13.14
C VAL A 258 -1.32 -17.95 12.89
N ASP A 259 -0.45 -18.28 13.85
CA ASP A 259 0.99 -18.11 13.73
C ASP A 259 1.58 -19.04 12.64
N VAL A 260 2.18 -18.42 11.63
CA VAL A 260 2.87 -19.06 10.50
C VAL A 260 4.34 -18.61 10.39
N SER A 261 4.90 -18.12 11.49
CA SER A 261 6.25 -17.53 11.55
C SER A 261 7.35 -18.55 11.25
N LYS A 262 8.49 -18.03 10.77
CA LYS A 262 9.75 -18.77 10.67
C LYS A 262 10.69 -18.35 11.80
N PRO A 263 11.69 -19.18 12.16
CA PRO A 263 12.64 -18.85 13.23
C PRO A 263 13.70 -17.81 12.81
N ASP A 264 13.60 -17.25 11.60
CA ASP A 264 14.58 -16.33 11.05
C ASP A 264 14.69 -15.04 11.88
N LEU A 265 15.92 -14.56 12.05
CA LEU A 265 16.24 -13.37 12.82
C LEU A 265 16.72 -12.25 11.91
N THR A 266 16.56 -11.01 12.36
CA THR A 266 17.18 -9.86 11.71
C THR A 266 18.70 -10.03 11.68
N THR A 267 19.30 -9.69 10.56
CA THR A 267 20.74 -9.86 10.31
C THR A 267 21.48 -8.54 10.17
N TYR A 268 22.81 -8.60 10.29
CA TYR A 268 23.71 -7.55 9.83
C TYR A 268 24.57 -8.12 8.70
N PRO A 269 24.85 -7.38 7.60
CA PRO A 269 24.35 -6.05 7.24
C PRO A 269 22.98 -6.08 6.53
N PHE A 270 22.46 -4.92 6.12
CA PHE A 270 21.33 -4.85 5.18
C PHE A 270 21.64 -5.59 3.87
N GLN A 271 20.59 -6.12 3.26
CA GLN A 271 20.55 -6.69 1.93
C GLN A 271 19.56 -5.90 1.07
N TRP A 272 19.63 -6.06 -0.25
CA TRP A 272 18.71 -5.44 -1.21
C TRP A 272 17.72 -6.49 -1.72
N SER A 273 16.43 -6.17 -1.76
CA SER A 273 15.35 -7.15 -2.00
C SER A 273 15.40 -7.76 -3.40
N ALA A 274 16.17 -7.21 -4.34
CA ALA A 274 16.57 -7.91 -5.55
C ALA A 274 17.87 -7.32 -6.16
N PRO A 275 18.54 -8.05 -7.09
CA PRO A 275 19.86 -7.64 -7.62
C PRO A 275 19.82 -6.34 -8.42
N PHE A 276 20.92 -5.62 -8.52
CA PHE A 276 21.03 -4.53 -9.49
C PHE A 276 21.02 -5.14 -10.91
N LEU A 277 20.00 -4.84 -11.71
CA LEU A 277 19.95 -5.19 -13.14
C LEU A 277 20.36 -3.94 -13.92
N ALA A 278 21.58 -3.95 -14.44
CA ALA A 278 22.16 -2.80 -15.14
C ALA A 278 21.53 -2.55 -16.53
N ASP A 279 20.82 -3.54 -17.05
CA ASP A 279 20.39 -3.67 -18.44
C ASP A 279 18.87 -3.62 -18.64
N ASP A 280 18.08 -3.57 -17.56
CA ASP A 280 16.62 -3.50 -17.62
C ASP A 280 16.07 -2.40 -16.69
N PRO A 281 15.80 -1.19 -17.22
CA PRO A 281 15.22 -0.10 -16.44
C PRO A 281 13.75 -0.35 -16.06
N ASP A 282 13.08 -1.34 -16.67
CA ASP A 282 11.70 -1.75 -16.38
C ASP A 282 11.65 -2.98 -15.47
N ALA A 283 12.80 -3.50 -14.99
CA ALA A 283 12.86 -4.62 -14.06
C ALA A 283 12.41 -4.22 -12.64
N PHE A 284 11.11 -3.97 -12.45
CA PHE A 284 10.35 -3.85 -11.19
C PHE A 284 11.21 -3.62 -9.94
N GLY A 285 11.87 -2.47 -9.86
CA GLY A 285 13.18 -2.34 -9.20
C GLY A 285 13.30 -1.44 -7.98
N ASN A 286 12.24 -1.08 -7.26
CA ASN A 286 12.35 -0.29 -6.03
C ASN A 286 12.82 -1.16 -4.84
N ARG A 287 14.06 -1.65 -4.87
CA ARG A 287 14.46 -2.88 -4.16
C ARG A 287 14.89 -2.74 -2.70
N ARG A 288 14.27 -1.82 -1.95
CA ARG A 288 14.49 -1.44 -0.52
C ARG A 288 15.49 -2.31 0.29
N GLN A 289 16.33 -1.63 1.07
CA GLN A 289 17.14 -2.30 2.08
C GLN A 289 16.26 -3.10 3.05
N TYR A 290 16.62 -4.35 3.31
CA TYR A 290 15.97 -5.21 4.31
C TYR A 290 17.05 -5.95 5.10
N ASN A 291 16.69 -6.48 6.26
CA ASN A 291 17.55 -7.37 7.04
C ASN A 291 16.79 -8.57 7.63
N LEU A 292 15.53 -8.73 7.26
CA LEU A 292 14.71 -9.89 7.54
C LEU A 292 13.75 -10.14 6.38
N LYS A 293 13.58 -11.41 6.01
CA LYS A 293 12.72 -11.83 4.89
C LYS A 293 11.84 -12.98 5.35
N TYR A 294 10.62 -13.02 4.86
CA TYR A 294 9.74 -14.17 5.00
C TYR A 294 9.08 -14.51 3.66
N GLU A 295 8.84 -15.80 3.46
CA GLU A 295 8.11 -16.29 2.29
C GLU A 295 7.13 -17.38 2.74
N TYR A 296 5.89 -17.31 2.26
CA TYR A 296 4.85 -18.31 2.51
C TYR A 296 4.54 -19.03 1.21
N LEU A 297 4.86 -20.33 1.14
CA LEU A 297 4.97 -21.08 -0.13
C LEU A 297 3.77 -21.95 -0.57
N PRO A 298 2.61 -21.92 0.08
CA PRO A 298 1.35 -22.05 -0.65
C PRO A 298 1.02 -20.76 -1.40
N ASP A 299 -0.05 -20.76 -2.20
CA ASP A 299 -0.63 -19.50 -2.67
C ASP A 299 -0.99 -18.62 -1.45
N ALA A 300 -0.67 -17.32 -1.51
CA ALA A 300 -1.05 -16.39 -0.45
C ALA A 300 -2.56 -16.44 -0.18
N GLY A 301 -3.34 -16.51 -1.27
CA GLY A 301 -4.80 -16.56 -1.31
C GLY A 301 -5.45 -15.41 -0.56
N ASP A 302 -6.75 -15.53 -0.33
CA ASP A 302 -7.50 -14.59 0.50
C ASP A 302 -7.10 -14.76 1.99
N ALA A 303 -6.43 -13.76 2.56
CA ALA A 303 -6.01 -13.81 3.96
C ALA A 303 -5.77 -12.42 4.56
N GLU A 304 -6.04 -12.28 5.86
CA GLU A 304 -5.56 -11.18 6.68
C GLU A 304 -4.22 -11.55 7.31
N TRP A 305 -3.25 -10.66 7.21
CA TRP A 305 -1.90 -10.84 7.72
C TRP A 305 -1.64 -9.83 8.83
N THR A 306 -1.02 -10.28 9.92
CA THR A 306 -0.52 -9.41 11.00
C THR A 306 0.93 -9.74 11.28
N ILE A 307 1.77 -8.71 11.36
CA ILE A 307 3.22 -8.85 11.49
C ILE A 307 3.75 -7.92 12.57
N TYR A 308 4.66 -8.41 13.39
CA TYR A 308 5.38 -7.59 14.38
C TYR A 308 6.73 -8.24 14.74
N LEU A 309 7.60 -7.48 15.40
CA LEU A 309 8.88 -7.96 15.90
C LEU A 309 8.75 -8.42 17.35
N VAL A 310 9.49 -9.48 17.68
CA VAL A 310 9.68 -9.98 19.04
C VAL A 310 11.17 -10.05 19.39
N ASP A 311 11.48 -9.95 20.68
CA ASP A 311 12.83 -10.19 21.21
C ASP A 311 13.19 -11.69 21.24
N GLY A 312 14.41 -12.01 21.70
CA GLY A 312 14.88 -13.40 21.85
C GLY A 312 14.09 -14.25 22.86
N SER A 313 13.28 -13.62 23.72
CA SER A 313 12.36 -14.30 24.66
C SER A 313 10.96 -14.47 24.08
N GLY A 314 10.68 -13.91 22.89
CA GLY A 314 9.38 -13.93 22.23
C GLY A 314 8.42 -12.83 22.68
N ASN A 315 8.89 -11.82 23.43
CA ASN A 315 8.03 -10.69 23.80
C ASN A 315 7.87 -9.74 22.60
N PRO A 316 6.65 -9.28 22.28
CA PRO A 316 6.43 -8.24 21.28
C PRO A 316 7.19 -6.96 21.63
N VAL A 317 7.92 -6.41 20.66
CA VAL A 317 8.72 -5.18 20.82
C VAL A 317 8.40 -4.11 19.79
N SER A 318 7.49 -4.38 18.85
CA SER A 318 7.05 -3.41 17.83
C SER A 318 5.54 -3.21 17.78
N GLN A 319 5.13 -2.14 17.12
CA GLN A 319 3.78 -2.02 16.59
C GLN A 319 3.47 -3.14 15.58
N GLU A 320 2.19 -3.54 15.50
CA GLU A 320 1.69 -4.45 14.48
C GLU A 320 1.55 -3.73 13.12
N ALA A 321 1.95 -4.40 12.05
CA ALA A 321 1.60 -4.06 10.68
C ALA A 321 0.58 -5.07 10.15
N LYS A 322 -0.46 -4.59 9.44
CA LYS A 322 -1.56 -5.42 8.95
C LYS A 322 -1.84 -5.15 7.48
N PHE A 323 -2.09 -6.20 6.71
CA PHE A 323 -2.48 -6.12 5.30
C PHE A 323 -3.30 -7.35 4.91
N THR A 324 -3.88 -7.33 3.72
CA THR A 324 -4.65 -8.44 3.16
C THR A 324 -4.11 -8.81 1.79
N THR A 325 -4.16 -10.10 1.46
CA THR A 325 -3.91 -10.62 0.10
C THR A 325 -5.21 -11.16 -0.47
N HIS A 326 -5.33 -11.20 -1.80
CA HIS A 326 -6.51 -11.72 -2.49
C HIS A 326 -6.16 -12.72 -3.58
N THR A 327 -7.02 -13.72 -3.77
CA THR A 327 -6.81 -14.75 -4.80
C THR A 327 -6.83 -14.14 -6.19
N GLY A 328 -5.73 -14.30 -6.94
CA GLY A 328 -5.61 -13.85 -8.33
C GLY A 328 -5.18 -12.38 -8.51
N GLU A 329 -4.95 -11.64 -7.43
CA GLU A 329 -4.35 -10.31 -7.47
C GLU A 329 -2.82 -10.40 -7.43
N PRO A 330 -2.10 -9.49 -8.10
CA PRO A 330 -0.65 -9.49 -8.13
C PRO A 330 -0.03 -8.85 -6.88
N ASP A 331 -0.65 -8.86 -5.70
CA ASP A 331 -0.24 -8.07 -4.52
C ASP A 331 0.62 -8.83 -3.48
N ASN A 332 1.25 -9.93 -3.91
CA ASN A 332 1.94 -10.88 -3.02
C ASN A 332 3.37 -10.49 -2.58
N GLU A 333 3.79 -9.24 -2.75
CA GLU A 333 5.11 -8.79 -2.29
C GLU A 333 4.95 -7.58 -1.37
N ILE A 334 5.45 -7.67 -0.14
CA ILE A 334 5.16 -6.72 0.93
C ILE A 334 6.47 -6.16 1.48
N TYR A 335 6.52 -4.85 1.70
CA TYR A 335 7.62 -4.21 2.42
C TYR A 335 7.14 -3.47 3.66
N ILE A 336 7.85 -3.67 4.77
CA ILE A 336 7.60 -2.97 6.03
C ILE A 336 8.95 -2.56 6.62
N SER A 337 9.02 -1.38 7.22
CA SER A 337 10.17 -0.97 8.03
C SER A 337 9.79 -0.59 9.45
N TRP A 338 10.65 -0.97 10.39
CA TRP A 338 10.57 -0.61 11.79
C TRP A 338 11.86 0.09 12.24
N ILE A 339 11.71 1.26 12.86
CA ILE A 339 12.80 2.02 13.46
C ILE A 339 12.84 1.80 14.97
N ASP A 340 14.02 1.51 15.52
CA ASP A 340 14.30 1.50 16.96
C ASP A 340 14.36 2.94 17.46
N VAL A 341 13.41 3.33 18.31
CA VAL A 341 13.34 4.68 18.89
C VAL A 341 13.98 4.77 20.28
N GLN A 342 14.50 3.66 20.80
CA GLN A 342 15.14 3.58 22.12
C GLN A 342 16.64 3.30 22.04
N GLY A 343 17.18 3.06 20.84
CA GLY A 343 18.55 2.63 20.57
C GLY A 343 19.44 3.72 19.97
#